data_AF-A0A418RJH0-F1
#
_entry.id   AF-A0A418RJH0-F1
#
_cell.length_a   1.000
_cell.length_b   1.000
_cell.length_c   1.000
_cell.angle_alpha   90.00
_cell.angle_beta   90.00
_cell.angle_gamma   90.00
#
_symmetry.space_group_name_H-M   'P 1'
#
loop_
_entity.id
_entity.type
_entity.pdbx_description
1 polymer ?
#
loop_
_entity_poly.entity_id
_entity_poly.type
_entity_poly.pdbx_seq_one_letter_code
_entity_poly.pdbx_strand_id
1 'polypeptide(L)'
;MDIDELELSTRARNCLITWMGIKTTEELEKYSAAELLNVYGLGRITRAELIEVLGKHGVQLRQGVTVKPSRASLEAENRKKSIARYHAILEQYKQGYTQTELAKMHKLTDSRIGQICTKALRNYLRQEGISFDKKEEMWNDIVRQSRAARKARKT
;
A
#
# COMPACT_ATOMS: atom_id res chain seq x y z
N MET A 1 -11.45 -29.54 10.09
CA MET A 1 -12.26 -28.73 11.02
C MET A 1 -12.33 -27.30 10.50
N ASP A 2 -13.52 -26.75 10.40
CA ASP A 2 -13.71 -25.39 9.92
C ASP A 2 -13.34 -24.39 11.02
N ILE A 3 -12.84 -23.21 10.61
CA ILE A 3 -12.56 -22.11 11.53
C ILE A 3 -13.83 -21.67 12.25
N ASP A 4 -15.00 -21.91 11.65
CA ASP A 4 -16.27 -21.57 12.25
C ASP A 4 -16.64 -22.44 13.45
N GLU A 5 -16.13 -23.67 13.50
CA GLU A 5 -16.33 -24.63 14.59
C GLU A 5 -15.40 -24.35 15.79
N LEU A 6 -14.38 -23.50 15.60
CA LEU A 6 -13.53 -23.05 16.69
C LEU A 6 -14.28 -21.99 17.51
N GLU A 7 -14.21 -22.09 18.84
CA GLU A 7 -14.75 -21.10 19.78
C GLU A 7 -13.90 -19.82 19.83
N LEU A 8 -13.64 -19.22 18.67
CA LEU A 8 -12.89 -17.98 18.50
C LEU A 8 -13.81 -16.77 18.62
N SER A 9 -13.28 -15.69 19.21
CA SER A 9 -13.91 -14.37 19.20
C SER A 9 -14.25 -13.92 17.79
N THR A 10 -15.31 -13.12 17.66
CA THR A 10 -15.74 -12.53 16.39
C THR A 10 -14.58 -11.81 15.69
N ARG A 11 -13.67 -11.20 16.46
CA ARG A 11 -12.49 -10.54 15.92
C ARG A 11 -11.47 -11.52 15.35
N ALA A 12 -11.13 -12.58 16.08
CA ALA A 12 -10.20 -13.62 15.61
C ALA A 12 -10.75 -14.27 14.32
N ARG A 13 -12.02 -14.66 14.34
CA ARG A 13 -12.72 -15.25 13.19
C ARG A 13 -12.71 -14.35 11.96
N ASN A 14 -13.12 -13.09 12.11
CA ASN A 14 -13.12 -12.13 11.00
C ASN A 14 -11.70 -11.87 10.46
N CYS A 15 -10.67 -11.88 11.32
CA CYS A 15 -9.27 -11.78 10.88
C CYS A 15 -8.86 -12.95 9.98
N LEU A 16 -9.21 -14.18 10.35
CA LEU A 16 -8.86 -15.37 9.58
C LEU A 16 -9.66 -15.46 8.28
N ILE A 17 -10.98 -15.33 8.34
CA ILE A 17 -11.87 -15.53 7.20
C ILE A 17 -11.82 -14.35 6.23
N THR A 18 -12.03 -13.12 6.72
CA THR A 18 -12.15 -11.95 5.83
C THR A 18 -10.81 -11.45 5.33
N TRP A 19 -9.76 -11.46 6.17
CA TRP A 19 -8.48 -10.84 5.82
C TRP A 19 -7.41 -11.83 5.35
N MET A 20 -7.42 -13.08 5.84
CA MET A 20 -6.50 -14.12 5.37
C MET A 20 -7.15 -15.09 4.39
N GLY A 21 -8.48 -15.14 4.30
CA GLY A 21 -9.19 -16.11 3.48
C GLY A 21 -9.09 -17.55 3.98
N ILE A 22 -8.67 -17.75 5.24
CA ILE A 22 -8.49 -19.07 5.85
C ILE A 22 -9.85 -19.58 6.32
N LYS A 23 -10.26 -20.75 5.84
CA LYS A 23 -11.56 -21.36 6.20
C LYS A 23 -11.40 -22.61 7.04
N THR A 24 -10.26 -23.29 6.93
CA THR A 24 -9.99 -24.54 7.64
C THR A 24 -8.78 -24.44 8.56
N THR A 25 -8.77 -25.28 9.59
CA THR A 25 -7.62 -25.47 10.48
C THR A 25 -6.38 -25.97 9.75
N GLU A 26 -6.53 -26.81 8.74
CA GLU A 26 -5.43 -27.31 7.88
C GLU A 26 -4.72 -26.18 7.12
N GLU A 27 -5.47 -25.17 6.68
CA GLU A 27 -4.90 -23.96 6.08
C GLU A 27 -4.18 -23.11 7.12
N LEU A 28 -4.70 -23.06 8.35
CA LEU A 28 -4.13 -22.30 9.47
C LEU A 28 -2.81 -22.89 9.96
N GLU A 29 -2.67 -24.22 10.01
CA GLU A 29 -1.45 -24.93 10.41
C GLU A 29 -0.24 -24.57 9.54
N LYS A 30 -0.48 -24.23 8.27
CA LYS A 30 0.58 -23.79 7.34
C LYS A 30 1.21 -22.47 7.75
N TYR A 31 0.58 -21.69 8.63
CA TYR A 31 1.10 -20.41 9.12
C TYR A 31 1.82 -20.57 10.46
N SER A 32 2.88 -19.78 10.64
CA SER A 32 3.55 -19.68 11.93
C SER A 32 2.91 -18.64 12.84
N ALA A 33 3.11 -18.78 14.16
CA ALA A 33 2.67 -17.78 15.13
C ALA A 33 3.25 -16.38 14.86
N ALA A 34 4.44 -16.30 14.25
CA ALA A 34 5.07 -15.04 13.84
C ALA A 34 4.43 -14.43 12.58
N GLU A 35 3.97 -15.25 11.64
CA GLU A 35 3.24 -14.76 10.47
C GLU A 35 1.87 -14.22 10.84
N LEU A 36 1.16 -14.90 11.77
CA LEU A 36 -0.15 -14.46 12.24
C LEU A 36 -0.11 -13.11 12.97
N LEU A 37 1.02 -12.77 13.62
CA LEU A 37 1.25 -11.43 14.19
C LEU A 37 1.31 -10.31 13.15
N ASN A 38 1.69 -10.62 11.91
CA ASN A 38 1.85 -9.63 10.85
C ASN A 38 0.55 -9.38 10.06
N VAL A 39 -0.52 -10.11 10.37
CA VAL A 39 -1.81 -10.01 9.69
C VAL A 39 -2.61 -8.82 10.22
N TYR A 40 -3.27 -8.11 9.31
CA TYR A 40 -4.12 -6.96 9.65
C TYR A 40 -5.23 -7.37 10.63
N GLY A 41 -5.20 -6.78 11.83
CA GLY A 41 -6.28 -6.94 12.84
C GLY A 41 -6.00 -7.97 13.94
N LEU A 42 -5.03 -8.87 13.77
CA LEU A 42 -4.59 -9.85 14.78
C LEU A 42 -3.66 -9.19 15.80
N GLY A 43 -4.24 -8.72 16.91
CA GLY A 43 -3.50 -8.17 18.04
C GLY A 43 -2.86 -9.25 18.93
N ARG A 44 -2.06 -8.83 19.92
CA ARG A 44 -1.45 -9.75 20.92
C ARG A 44 -2.48 -10.63 21.63
N ILE A 45 -3.65 -10.06 21.96
CA ILE A 45 -4.76 -10.75 22.64
C ILE A 45 -5.37 -11.82 21.72
N THR A 46 -5.74 -11.44 20.49
CA THR A 46 -6.34 -12.33 19.49
C THR A 46 -5.41 -13.51 19.15
N ARG A 47 -4.08 -13.30 19.16
CA ARG A 47 -3.11 -14.39 18.97
C ARG A 47 -3.03 -15.34 20.16
N ALA A 48 -3.05 -14.82 21.39
CA ALA A 48 -3.01 -15.66 22.59
C ALA A 48 -4.25 -16.56 22.64
N GLU A 49 -5.42 -15.99 22.37
CA GLU A 49 -6.68 -16.71 22.20
C GLU A 49 -6.57 -17.80 21.12
N LEU A 50 -6.04 -17.48 19.94
CA LEU A 50 -5.88 -18.46 18.87
C LEU A 50 -4.98 -19.63 19.27
N ILE A 51 -3.86 -19.38 19.94
CA ILE A 51 -2.94 -20.43 20.41
C ILE A 51 -3.62 -21.30 21.47
N GLU A 52 -4.39 -20.70 22.38
CA GLU A 52 -5.12 -21.43 23.42
C GLU A 52 -6.19 -22.34 22.81
N VAL A 53 -7.00 -21.80 21.89
CA VAL A 53 -8.07 -22.56 21.23
C VAL A 53 -7.50 -23.67 20.36
N LEU A 54 -6.47 -23.40 19.56
CA LEU A 54 -5.82 -24.45 18.77
C LEU A 54 -5.19 -25.53 19.66
N GLY A 55 -4.59 -25.15 20.79
CA GLY A 55 -4.05 -26.07 21.77
C GLY A 55 -5.11 -27.01 22.37
N LYS A 56 -6.34 -26.51 22.62
CA LYS A 56 -7.47 -27.34 23.09
C LYS A 56 -7.88 -28.42 22.08
N HIS A 57 -7.69 -28.16 20.78
CA HIS A 57 -8.01 -29.08 19.70
C HIS A 57 -6.82 -29.91 19.22
N GLY A 58 -5.66 -29.83 19.90
CA GLY A 58 -4.45 -30.57 19.51
C GLY A 58 -3.77 -30.05 18.24
N VAL A 59 -4.19 -28.89 17.72
CA VAL A 59 -3.65 -28.28 16.51
C VAL A 59 -2.46 -27.39 16.88
N GLN A 60 -1.32 -27.59 16.22
CA GLN A 60 -0.12 -26.78 16.43
C GLN A 60 0.24 -26.00 15.18
N LEU A 61 0.55 -24.71 15.35
CA LEU A 61 1.03 -23.86 14.28
C LEU A 61 2.45 -24.25 13.85
N ARG A 62 2.79 -23.99 12.58
CA ARG A 62 4.14 -24.23 12.06
C ARG A 62 5.19 -23.51 12.90
N GLN A 63 6.17 -24.27 13.39
CA GLN A 63 7.35 -23.71 14.04
C GLN A 63 8.35 -23.27 12.97
N GLY A 64 8.39 -21.96 12.69
CA GLY A 64 9.37 -21.41 11.76
C GLY A 64 9.08 -19.96 11.41
N VAL A 65 10.12 -19.13 11.46
CA VAL A 65 10.05 -17.72 11.06
C VAL A 65 10.26 -17.64 9.55
N THR A 66 9.18 -17.67 8.77
CA THR A 66 9.27 -17.12 7.41
C THR A 66 9.33 -15.61 7.57
N VAL A 67 10.45 -15.03 7.14
CA VAL A 67 10.64 -13.57 7.17
C VAL A 67 9.80 -12.95 6.05
N LYS A 68 8.49 -12.89 6.24
CA LYS A 68 7.66 -11.97 5.47
C LYS A 68 8.00 -10.55 5.96
N PRO A 69 8.24 -9.59 5.06
CA PRO A 69 8.57 -8.23 5.46
C PRO A 69 7.52 -7.73 6.44
N SER A 70 7.96 -7.18 7.57
CA SER A 70 7.06 -6.66 8.60
C SER A 70 6.06 -5.68 7.98
N ARG A 71 4.89 -5.50 8.61
CA ARG A 71 3.91 -4.50 8.14
C ARG A 71 4.55 -3.13 7.91
N ALA A 72 5.42 -2.69 8.81
CA ALA A 72 6.14 -1.43 8.67
C ALA A 72 7.03 -1.41 7.42
N SER A 73 7.69 -2.53 7.11
CA SER A 73 8.51 -2.72 5.91
C SER A 73 7.67 -2.72 4.63
N LEU A 74 6.54 -3.44 4.61
CA LEU A 74 5.61 -3.47 3.47
C LEU A 74 4.98 -2.11 3.19
N GLU A 75 4.53 -1.42 4.24
CA GLU A 75 3.99 -0.08 4.11
C GLU A 75 5.07 0.91 3.64
N ALA A 76 6.30 0.81 4.13
CA ALA A 76 7.42 1.62 3.65
C ALA A 76 7.69 1.38 2.18
N GLU A 77 7.65 0.12 1.73
CA GLU A 77 7.86 -0.23 0.33
C GLU A 77 6.72 0.25 -0.57
N ASN A 78 5.47 0.09 -0.13
CA ASN A 78 4.30 0.61 -0.84
C ASN A 78 4.32 2.15 -0.93
N ARG A 79 4.80 2.84 0.13
CA ARG A 79 5.05 4.29 0.10
C ARG A 79 6.10 4.64 -0.93
N LYS A 80 7.23 3.93 -0.97
CA LYS A 80 8.28 4.12 -1.99
C LYS A 80 7.75 3.93 -3.41
N LYS A 81 7.04 2.83 -3.67
CA LYS A 81 6.40 2.54 -4.97
C LYS A 81 5.40 3.62 -5.37
N SER A 82 4.60 4.11 -4.43
CA SER A 82 3.65 5.19 -4.67
C SER A 82 4.35 6.50 -5.03
N ILE A 83 5.42 6.86 -4.31
CA ILE A 83 6.23 8.06 -4.59
C ILE A 83 6.86 7.95 -5.98
N ALA A 84 7.46 6.82 -6.32
CA ALA A 84 8.05 6.58 -7.64
C ALA A 84 7.00 6.75 -8.77
N ARG A 85 5.80 6.19 -8.57
CA ARG A 85 4.68 6.38 -9.51
C ARG A 85 4.29 7.85 -9.66
N TYR A 86 4.25 8.60 -8.56
CA TYR A 86 3.87 10.01 -8.59
C TYR A 86 4.89 10.85 -9.36
N HIS A 87 6.17 10.61 -9.13
CA HIS A 87 7.25 11.26 -9.88
C HIS A 87 7.19 10.91 -11.36
N ALA A 88 6.97 9.65 -11.73
CA ALA A 88 6.85 9.24 -13.12
C ALA A 88 5.70 9.96 -13.85
N ILE A 89 4.53 10.13 -13.21
CA ILE A 89 3.40 10.87 -13.78
C ILE A 89 3.73 12.36 -13.92
N LEU A 90 4.42 12.95 -12.94
CA LEU A 90 4.84 14.35 -13.00
C LEU A 90 5.84 14.59 -14.14
N GLU A 91 6.79 13.67 -14.36
CA GLU A 91 7.73 13.76 -15.48
C GLU A 91 7.02 13.66 -16.83
N GLN A 92 6.06 12.76 -16.98
CA GLN A 92 5.24 12.72 -18.20
C GLN A 92 4.46 14.02 -18.39
N TYR A 93 3.95 14.63 -17.32
CA TYR A 93 3.30 15.93 -17.42
C TYR A 93 4.27 17.02 -17.92
N LYS A 94 5.53 17.05 -17.43
CA LYS A 94 6.59 17.95 -17.91
C LYS A 94 6.93 17.74 -19.39
N GLN A 95 6.86 16.51 -19.88
CA GLN A 95 7.03 16.16 -21.30
C GLN A 95 5.87 16.63 -22.21
N GLY A 96 4.85 17.29 -21.65
CA GLY A 96 3.78 17.93 -22.41
C GLY A 96 2.48 17.15 -22.50
N TYR A 97 2.40 15.98 -21.86
CA TYR A 97 1.14 15.23 -21.76
C TYR A 97 0.12 16.02 -20.92
N THR A 98 -1.13 16.03 -21.38
CA THR A 98 -2.24 16.66 -20.65
C THR A 98 -2.74 15.76 -19.52
N GLN A 99 -3.47 16.34 -18.56
CA GLN A 99 -4.09 15.56 -17.49
C GLN A 99 -5.03 14.48 -18.03
N THR A 100 -5.79 14.79 -19.07
CA THR A 100 -6.73 13.87 -19.71
C THR A 100 -6.03 12.73 -20.45
N GLU A 101 -4.89 12.99 -21.10
CA GLU A 101 -4.07 11.93 -21.73
C GLU A 101 -3.45 11.00 -20.66
N LEU A 102 -2.92 11.57 -19.58
CA LEU A 102 -2.36 10.80 -18.46
C LEU A 102 -3.44 9.99 -17.74
N ALA A 103 -4.63 10.55 -17.56
CA ALA A 103 -5.78 9.89 -16.98
C ALA A 103 -6.16 8.63 -17.78
N LYS A 104 -6.23 8.74 -19.11
CA LYS A 104 -6.47 7.59 -20.00
C LYS A 104 -5.36 6.55 -19.92
N MET A 105 -4.09 6.94 -20.00
CA MET A 105 -2.95 6.00 -19.97
C MET A 105 -2.84 5.24 -18.64
N HIS A 106 -3.03 5.94 -17.51
CA HIS A 106 -2.89 5.34 -16.18
C HIS A 106 -4.18 4.75 -15.62
N LYS A 107 -5.28 4.79 -16.40
CA LYS A 107 -6.63 4.38 -15.97
C LYS A 107 -7.04 5.07 -14.66
N LEU A 108 -6.84 6.39 -14.60
CA LEU A 108 -7.15 7.24 -13.46
C LEU A 108 -8.09 8.36 -13.89
N THR A 109 -8.68 9.07 -12.92
CA THR A 109 -9.44 10.30 -13.19
C THR A 109 -8.51 11.50 -13.29
N ASP A 110 -8.91 12.52 -14.05
CA ASP A 110 -8.16 13.77 -14.21
C ASP A 110 -7.87 14.44 -12.86
N SER A 111 -8.87 14.45 -11.95
CA SER A 111 -8.70 14.91 -10.57
C SER A 111 -7.62 14.13 -9.82
N ARG A 112 -7.58 12.80 -10.01
CA ARG A 112 -6.56 11.95 -9.39
C ARG A 112 -5.17 12.25 -9.94
N ILE A 113 -5.03 12.53 -11.23
CA ILE A 113 -3.76 12.98 -11.82
C ILE A 113 -3.31 14.30 -11.19
N GLY A 114 -4.20 15.28 -11.04
CA GLY A 114 -3.89 16.55 -10.37
C GLY A 114 -3.41 16.39 -8.92
N GLN A 115 -4.08 15.51 -8.16
CA GLN A 115 -3.65 15.14 -6.80
C GLN A 115 -2.27 14.48 -6.78
N ILE A 116 -1.99 13.60 -7.74
CA ILE A 116 -0.71 12.90 -7.87
C ILE A 116 0.41 13.90 -8.18
N CYS A 117 0.24 14.78 -9.16
CA CYS A 117 1.24 15.79 -9.50
C CYS A 117 1.52 16.72 -8.32
N THR A 118 0.48 17.12 -7.58
CA THR A 118 0.64 17.92 -6.36
C THR A 118 1.46 17.17 -5.30
N LYS A 119 1.15 15.88 -5.07
CA LYS A 119 1.88 15.05 -4.10
C LYS A 119 3.33 14.82 -4.52
N ALA A 120 3.59 14.61 -5.82
CA ALA A 120 4.92 14.48 -6.37
C ALA A 120 5.75 15.75 -6.11
N LEU A 121 5.20 16.92 -6.40
CA LEU A 121 5.88 18.19 -6.18
C LEU A 121 6.20 18.43 -4.69
N ARG A 122 5.27 18.12 -3.78
CA ARG A 122 5.56 18.23 -2.34
C ARG A 122 6.66 17.29 -1.90
N ASN A 123 6.69 16.07 -2.46
CA ASN A 123 7.74 15.11 -2.15
C ASN A 123 9.10 15.59 -2.68
N TYR A 124 9.13 16.14 -3.89
CA TYR A 124 10.32 16.75 -4.48
C TYR A 124 10.86 17.90 -3.62
N LEU A 125 10.01 18.85 -3.24
CA LEU A 125 10.40 19.95 -2.34
C LEU A 125 11.03 19.45 -1.04
N ARG A 126 10.44 18.40 -0.47
CA ARG A 126 10.96 17.77 0.76
C ARG A 126 12.30 17.06 0.55
N GLN A 127 12.52 16.45 -0.62
CA GLN A 127 13.78 15.77 -0.95
C GLN A 127 14.92 16.77 -1.18
N GLU A 128 14.63 17.86 -1.88
CA GLU A 128 15.60 18.93 -2.19
C GLU A 128 15.80 19.93 -1.04
N GLY A 129 15.07 19.77 0.08
CA GLY A 129 15.14 20.68 1.23
C GLY A 129 14.62 22.09 0.94
N ILE A 130 13.78 22.24 -0.09
CA ILE A 130 13.22 23.53 -0.52
C ILE A 130 12.00 23.88 0.34
N SER A 131 11.88 25.15 0.76
CA SER A 131 10.69 25.63 1.49
C SER A 131 9.41 25.38 0.70
N PHE A 132 8.35 25.00 1.41
CA PHE A 132 7.04 24.75 0.83
C PHE A 132 6.43 25.99 0.17
N ASP A 133 6.82 27.20 0.57
CA ASP A 133 6.32 28.45 0.01
C ASP A 133 6.63 28.59 -1.49
N LYS A 134 7.72 27.97 -1.96
CA LYS A 134 8.10 27.95 -3.38
C LYS A 134 7.27 26.98 -4.23
N LYS A 135 6.32 26.26 -3.64
CA LYS A 135 5.49 25.27 -4.35
C LYS A 135 4.77 25.87 -5.55
N GLU A 136 4.24 27.08 -5.42
CA GLU A 136 3.46 27.71 -6.48
C GLU A 136 4.34 28.18 -7.64
N GLU A 137 5.49 28.79 -7.33
CA GLU A 137 6.53 29.15 -8.31
C GLU A 137 6.98 27.92 -9.11
N MET A 138 7.36 26.85 -8.41
CA MET A 138 7.79 25.61 -9.07
C MET A 138 6.70 24.95 -9.91
N TRP A 139 5.43 25.04 -9.47
CA TRP A 139 4.32 24.52 -10.27
C TRP A 139 4.13 25.31 -11.57
N ASN A 140 4.26 26.64 -11.52
CA ASN A 140 4.18 27.49 -12.70
C ASN A 140 5.29 27.17 -13.70
N ASP A 141 6.51 26.90 -13.23
CA ASP A 141 7.61 26.47 -14.08
C ASP A 141 7.34 25.12 -14.76
N ILE A 142 6.81 24.14 -14.02
CA ILE A 142 6.41 22.84 -14.57
C ILE A 142 5.34 23.01 -15.66
N VAL A 143 4.35 23.89 -15.43
CA VAL A 143 3.31 24.19 -16.41
C VAL A 143 3.91 24.85 -17.65
N ARG A 144 4.86 25.78 -17.48
CA ARG A 144 5.57 26.44 -18.59
C ARG A 144 6.35 25.42 -19.42
N GLN A 145 7.09 24.52 -18.77
CA GLN A 145 7.82 23.42 -19.42
C GLN A 145 6.86 22.50 -20.19
N SER A 146 5.76 22.07 -19.56
CA SER A 146 4.75 21.22 -20.20
C SER A 146 4.15 21.88 -21.45
N ARG A 147 3.84 23.18 -21.40
CA ARG A 147 3.32 23.93 -22.56
C ARG A 147 4.34 23.98 -23.70
N ALA A 148 5.61 24.26 -23.39
CA ALA A 148 6.68 24.29 -24.38
C ALA A 148 6.89 22.91 -25.04
N ALA A 149 6.96 21.85 -24.24
CA ALA A 149 7.10 20.47 -24.72
C ALA A 149 5.92 20.04 -25.60
N ARG A 150 4.69 20.42 -25.22
CA ARG A 150 3.49 20.15 -26.03
C ARG A 150 3.53 20.87 -27.37
N LYS A 151 4.02 22.11 -27.42
CA LYS A 151 4.19 22.87 -28.66
C LYS A 151 5.21 22.17 -29.57
N ALA A 152 6.34 21.71 -29.01
CA ALA A 152 7.37 20.98 -29.73
C ALA A 152 6.87 19.63 -30.30
N ARG A 153 5.97 18.94 -29.60
CA ARG A 153 5.38 17.67 -30.07
C ARG A 153 4.37 17.82 -31.21
N LYS A 154 3.78 19.01 -31.36
CA LYS A 154 2.78 19.33 -32.40
C LYS A 154 3.40 19.99 -33.64
N THR A 155 4.67 20.37 -33.58
CA THR A 155 5.45 20.93 -34.69
C THR A 155 6.20 19.81 -35.36
#